data_AF-A0A0C9UM63-F1
#
_entry.id   AF-A0A0C9UM63-F1
#
_cell.length_a   1.000
_cell.length_b   1.000
_cell.length_c   1.000
_cell.angle_alpha   90.00
_cell.angle_beta   90.00
_cell.angle_gamma   90.00
#
_symmetry.space_group_name_H-M   'P 1'
#
loop_
_entity.id
_entity.type
_entity.pdbx_description
1 polymer ?
#
loop_
_entity_poly.entity_id
_entity_poly.type
_entity_poly.pdbx_seq_one_letter_code
_entity_poly.pdbx_strand_id
1 'polypeptide(L)' 'MEASDLARWTRFAAKGGIGKCTATQDCVAQHGDDLMFLKVDEITVLLQLPEEDQYLGFCEGVVGRFYGSSVHFHGKL' A
#
# COMPACT_ATOMS: atom_id res chain seq x y z
N MET A 1 5.83 5.94 -11.93
CA MET A 1 4.79 6.86 -11.40
C MET A 1 5.35 8.27 -11.46
N GLU A 2 4.61 9.24 -12.00
CA GLU A 2 5.10 10.63 -12.12
C GLU A 2 5.20 11.31 -10.74
N ALA A 3 6.10 12.27 -10.59
CA ALA A 3 6.34 12.96 -9.32
C ALA A 3 5.10 13.70 -8.78
N SER A 4 4.26 14.22 -9.68
CA SER A 4 2.99 14.87 -9.36
C SER A 4 1.96 13.88 -8.77
N ASP A 5 1.91 12.67 -9.31
CA ASP A 5 1.06 11.59 -8.78
C ASP A 5 1.56 11.10 -7.43
N LEU A 6 2.88 10.96 -7.25
CA LEU A 6 3.47 10.57 -5.97
C LEU A 6 3.13 11.56 -4.84
N ALA A 7 3.24 12.87 -5.12
CA ALA A 7 2.87 13.91 -4.16
C ALA A 7 1.37 13.89 -3.82
N ARG A 8 0.51 13.61 -4.80
CA ARG A 8 -0.94 13.45 -4.59
C ARG A 8 -1.22 12.25 -3.68
N TRP A 9 -0.61 11.10 -3.96
CA TRP A 9 -0.79 9.88 -3.18
C TRP A 9 -0.31 10.01 -1.75
N THR A 10 0.86 10.62 -1.54
CA THR A 10 1.41 10.86 -0.19
C THR A 10 0.47 11.72 0.66
N ARG A 11 -0.11 12.79 0.06
CA ARG A 11 -1.10 13.63 0.75
C ARG A 11 -2.41 12.89 1.03
N PHE A 12 -2.82 11.99 0.14
CA PHE A 12 -4.01 11.17 0.36
C PHE A 12 -3.80 10.13 1.46
N ALA A 13 -2.62 9.51 1.51
CA ALA A 13 -2.21 8.60 2.57
C ALA A 13 -2.26 9.28 3.95
N ALA A 14 -1.78 10.52 4.06
CA ALA A 14 -1.84 11.29 5.30
C ALA A 14 -3.28 11.55 5.81
N LYS A 15 -4.29 11.41 4.95
CA LYS A 15 -5.72 11.50 5.31
C LYS A 15 -6.35 10.14 5.66
N GLY A 16 -5.59 9.06 5.58
CA GLY A 16 -6.05 7.69 5.85
C GLY A 16 -6.41 6.88 4.62
N GLY A 17 -6.23 7.40 3.40
CA GLY A 17 -6.52 6.69 2.16
C GLY A 17 -7.97 6.21 2.06
N ILE A 18 -8.19 5.02 1.50
CA ILE A 18 -9.49 4.32 1.49
C ILE A 18 -9.61 3.31 2.64
N GLY A 19 -8.53 3.03 3.36
CA GLY A 19 -8.51 2.06 4.45
C GLY A 19 -7.11 1.78 4.94
N LYS A 20 -7.02 0.85 5.90
CA LYS A 20 -5.76 0.42 6.50
C LYS A 20 -5.67 -1.09 6.58
N CYS A 21 -4.45 -1.60 6.55
CA CYS A 21 -4.16 -3.00 6.80
C CYS A 21 -2.85 -3.13 7.58
N THR A 22 -2.65 -4.31 8.18
CA THR A 22 -1.39 -4.68 8.84
C THR A 22 -0.74 -5.80 8.07
N ALA A 23 0.55 -5.68 7.78
CA ALA A 23 1.35 -6.73 7.15
C ALA A 23 1.39 -8.01 8.01
N THR A 24 1.11 -9.16 7.40
CA THR A 24 1.13 -10.46 8.09
C THR A 24 2.47 -11.21 7.90
N GLN A 25 3.26 -10.77 6.93
CA GLN A 25 4.59 -11.27 6.60
C GLN A 25 5.48 -10.14 6.06
N ASP A 26 6.79 -10.41 5.97
CA ASP A 26 7.72 -9.51 5.31
C ASP A 26 7.52 -9.57 3.80
N CYS A 27 7.52 -8.41 3.14
CA CYS A 27 7.40 -8.28 1.69
C CYS A 27 8.60 -7.51 1.15
N VAL A 28 9.47 -8.21 0.43
CA VAL A 28 10.61 -7.61 -0.25
C VAL A 28 10.19 -7.22 -1.66
N ALA A 29 10.39 -5.96 -2.03
CA ALA A 29 10.11 -5.46 -3.37
C ALA A 29 10.92 -6.23 -4.43
N GLN A 30 10.23 -6.76 -5.45
CA GLN A 30 10.85 -7.46 -6.58
C GLN A 30 11.04 -6.51 -7.77
N HIS A 31 10.18 -5.50 -7.88
CA HIS A 31 10.16 -4.48 -8.94
C HIS A 31 10.16 -3.08 -8.34
N GLY A 32 10.48 -2.06 -9.16
CA GLY A 32 10.59 -0.66 -8.71
C GLY A 32 9.28 -0.04 -8.22
N ASP A 33 8.16 -0.68 -8.52
CA ASP A 33 6.81 -0.27 -8.20
C ASP A 33 6.14 -1.14 -7.12
N ASP A 34 6.85 -2.14 -6.57
CA ASP A 34 6.41 -2.93 -5.43
C ASP A 34 6.59 -2.15 -4.12
N LEU A 35 5.63 -2.28 -3.20
CA LEU A 35 5.72 -1.75 -1.85
C LEU A 35 6.49 -2.74 -0.98
N MET A 36 7.61 -2.28 -0.44
CA MET A 36 8.32 -2.99 0.61
C MET A 36 7.69 -2.68 1.97
N PHE A 37 7.54 -3.70 2.81
CA PHE A 37 7.08 -3.59 4.19
C PHE A 37 7.51 -4.81 4.99
N LEU A 38 7.60 -4.66 6.30
CA LEU A 38 7.87 -5.73 7.23
C LEU A 38 6.58 -6.18 7.92
N LYS A 39 6.60 -7.41 8.45
CA LYS A 39 5.49 -7.91 9.26
C LYS A 39 5.18 -6.94 10.40
N VAL A 40 3.89 -6.75 10.67
CA VAL A 40 3.32 -5.81 11.65
C VAL A 40 3.28 -4.35 11.20
N ASP A 41 3.90 -3.99 10.07
CA ASP A 41 3.76 -2.63 9.54
C ASP A 41 2.31 -2.30 9.22
N GLU A 42 1.90 -1.08 9.57
CA GLU A 42 0.63 -0.53 9.14
C GLU A 42 0.79 0.09 7.75
N ILE A 43 -0.07 -0.32 6.83
CA ILE A 43 -0.10 0.17 5.45
C ILE A 43 -1.40 0.94 5.25
N THR A 44 -1.30 2.16 4.73
CA THR A 44 -2.48 2.91 4.27
C THR A 44 -2.82 2.49 2.85
N VAL A 45 -4.03 1.97 2.65
CA VAL A 45 -4.52 1.54 1.34
C VAL A 45 -5.00 2.77 0.57
N LEU A 46 -4.53 2.96 -0.66
CA LEU A 46 -4.81 4.13 -1.48
C LEU A 46 -5.78 3.84 -2.62
N LEU A 47 -5.65 2.66 -3.23
CA LEU A 47 -6.43 2.26 -4.39
C LEU A 47 -6.47 0.73 -4.48
N GLN A 48 -7.63 0.16 -4.79
CA GLN A 48 -7.73 -1.21 -5.27
C GLN A 48 -7.47 -1.23 -6.78
N LEU A 49 -6.51 -2.04 -7.21
CA LEU A 49 -6.14 -2.12 -8.63
C LEU A 49 -7.08 -3.09 -9.39
N PRO A 50 -7.18 -2.97 -10.73
CA PRO A 50 -8.01 -3.88 -11.53
C PRO A 50 -7.56 -5.34 -11.47
N GLU A 51 -6.28 -5.58 -11.24
CA GLU A 51 -5.72 -6.92 -11.06
C GLU A 51 -6.20 -7.55 -9.75
N GLU A 52 -6.51 -8.85 -9.81
CA GLU A 52 -7.04 -9.59 -8.66
C GLU A 52 -6.08 -9.51 -7.47
N ASP A 53 -6.62 -9.13 -6.31
CA ASP A 53 -5.93 -9.03 -5.03
C ASP A 53 -4.72 -8.06 -5.00
N GLN A 54 -4.64 -7.09 -5.93
CA GLN A 54 -3.62 -6.04 -5.92
C GLN A 54 -4.13 -4.68 -5.45
N TYR A 55 -3.27 -3.97 -4.72
CA TYR A 55 -3.58 -2.66 -4.14
C TYR A 55 -2.39 -1.72 -4.28
N LEU A 56 -2.67 -0.42 -4.33
CA LEU A 56 -1.68 0.62 -4.11
C LEU A 56 -1.69 1.00 -2.63
N GLY A 57 -0.53 0.95 -1.98
CA GLY A 57 -0.37 1.25 -0.57
C GLY A 57 0.66 2.34 -0.32
N PHE A 58 0.62 2.86 0.91
CA PHE A 58 1.63 3.76 1.46
C PHE A 58 2.17 3.20 2.78
N CYS A 59 3.48 3.05 2.86
CA CYS A 59 4.20 2.59 4.04
C CYS A 59 5.54 3.35 4.12
N GLU A 60 5.87 3.90 5.29
CA GLU A 60 7.14 4.60 5.57
C GLU A 60 7.60 5.65 4.53
N GLY A 61 6.65 6.38 3.91
CA GLY A 61 6.99 7.39 2.90
C GLY A 61 7.09 6.86 1.47
N VAL A 62 6.94 5.55 1.27
CA VAL A 62 6.97 4.89 -0.03
C VAL A 62 5.54 4.60 -0.50
N VAL A 63 5.28 4.85 -1.78
CA VAL A 63 4.04 4.44 -2.46
C VAL A 63 4.39 3.30 -3.42
N GLY A 64 3.66 2.19 -3.33
CA GLY A 64 3.92 1.02 -4.16
C GLY A 64 2.76 0.03 -4.16
N ARG A 65 2.89 -1.03 -4.95
CA ARG A 65 1.91 -2.10 -5.10
C ARG A 65 2.13 -3.21 -4.08
N PHE A 66 1.06 -3.79 -3.55
CA PHE A 66 1.14 -4.96 -2.70
C PHE A 66 -0.04 -5.90 -2.93
N TYR A 67 0.09 -7.15 -2.48
CA TYR A 67 -0.95 -8.15 -2.55
C TYR A 67 -1.75 -8.23 -1.25
N GLY A 68 -3.08 -8.33 -1.36
CA GLY A 68 -3.98 -8.47 -0.21
C GLY A 68 -3.68 -9.72 0.62
N SER A 69 -3.24 -10.80 -0.01
CA SER A 69 -2.77 -12.03 0.63
C SER A 69 -1.61 -11.84 1.63
N SER A 70 -0.86 -10.73 1.55
CA SER A 70 0.27 -10.43 2.45
C SER A 70 -0.11 -9.54 3.64
N VAL A 71 -1.39 -9.18 3.78
CA VAL A 71 -1.87 -8.24 4.80
C VAL A 71 -3.17 -8.70 5.44
N HIS A 72 -3.54 -8.05 6.53
CA HIS A 72 -4.84 -8.15 7.17
C HIS A 72 -5.54 -6.79 7.16
N PHE A 73 -6.65 -6.66 6.44
CA PHE A 73 -7.43 -5.41 6.36
C PHE A 73 -8.20 -5.15 7.65
N HIS A 74 -8.16 -3.91 8.15
CA HIS A 74 -8.83 -3.52 9.40
C HIS A 74 -10.34 -3.30 9.25
N GLY A 75 -10.87 -3.41 8.04
CA GLY A 75 -12.27 -3.21 7.71
C GLY A 75 -12.57 -3.54 6.25
N LYS A 76 -13.79 -3.26 5.82
CA LYS A 76 -14.13 -3.29 4.40
C LYS A 76 -13.49 -2.10 3.70
N LEU A 77 -12.90 -2.35 2.54
CA LEU A 77 -12.43 -1.34 1.59
C LEU A 77 -13.57 -0.88 0.68
#